data_AF-A0A0Q6ZDT1-F1
#
_entry.id   AF-A0A0Q6ZDT1-F1
#
_cell.length_a   1.000
_cell.length_b   1.000
_cell.length_c   1.000
_cell.angle_alpha   90.00
_cell.angle_beta   90.00
_cell.angle_gamma   90.00
#
_symmetry.space_group_name_H-M   'P 1'
#
loop_
_entity.id
_entity.type
_entity.pdbx_description
1 polymer ?
#
loop_
_entity_poly.entity_id
_entity_poly.type
_entity_poly.pdbx_seq_one_letter_code
_entity_poly.pdbx_strand_id
1 'polypeptide(L)'
;MDEYNVGSGMDSWPVPVLVITQKEKLVKLSQLPKALKQKAWAEIKTNCPPLADLLRDEALRETVERFDADIFIDAHLAPCLPPEPLRGRKT
;
A
#
# COMPACT_ATOMS: atom_id res chain seq x y z
N MET A 1 33.35 -28.45 -27.92
CA MET A 1 32.13 -28.92 -27.23
C MET A 1 31.78 -27.76 -26.35
N ASP A 2 31.06 -26.81 -26.96
CA ASP A 2 30.88 -25.46 -26.46
C ASP A 2 29.37 -25.27 -26.32
N GLU A 3 28.85 -25.64 -25.16
CA GLU A 3 27.48 -25.35 -24.78
C GLU A 3 27.39 -23.87 -24.40
N TYR A 4 27.00 -23.07 -25.40
CA TYR A 4 26.55 -21.71 -25.18
C TYR A 4 25.13 -21.73 -24.60
N ASN A 5 25.05 -21.23 -23.37
CA ASN A 5 23.87 -20.67 -22.70
C ASN A 5 23.01 -19.85 -23.68
N VAL A 6 21.84 -20.37 -24.06
CA VAL A 6 20.78 -19.62 -24.75
C VAL A 6 19.42 -20.09 -24.24
N GLY A 7 18.82 -19.26 -23.38
CA GLY A 7 17.45 -19.47 -22.92
C GLY A 7 16.97 -18.43 -21.93
N SER A 8 17.46 -17.19 -22.02
CA SER A 8 16.91 -16.03 -21.34
C SER A 8 15.53 -15.74 -21.93
N GLY A 9 14.49 -16.36 -21.37
CA GLY A 9 13.09 -16.12 -21.70
C GLY A 9 12.44 -15.35 -20.57
N MET A 10 12.66 -14.04 -20.56
CA MET A 10 11.86 -13.12 -19.77
C MET A 10 10.40 -13.30 -20.19
N ASP A 11 9.61 -14.03 -19.40
CA ASP A 11 8.15 -14.08 -19.44
C ASP A 11 7.58 -12.70 -19.08
N SER A 12 7.83 -11.71 -19.94
CA SER A 12 7.31 -10.34 -19.87
C SER A 12 5.88 -10.34 -20.37
N TRP A 13 5.00 -11.07 -19.67
CA TRP A 13 3.57 -10.92 -19.87
C TRP A 13 3.18 -9.50 -19.42
N PRO A 14 2.38 -8.75 -20.19
CA PRO A 14 1.80 -7.53 -19.67
C PRO A 14 0.87 -7.93 -18.54
N VAL A 15 1.36 -7.84 -17.30
CA VAL A 15 0.52 -7.98 -16.11
C VAL A 15 -0.54 -6.90 -16.24
N PRO A 16 -1.84 -7.25 -16.29
CA PRO A 16 -2.89 -6.26 -16.37
C PRO A 16 -2.79 -5.35 -15.14
N VAL A 17 -2.29 -4.14 -15.36
CA VAL A 17 -2.29 -3.09 -14.34
C VAL A 17 -3.72 -2.59 -14.26
N LEU A 18 -4.37 -2.84 -13.13
CA LEU A 18 -5.65 -2.22 -12.82
C LEU A 18 -5.42 -0.71 -12.68
N VAL A 19 -5.68 0.02 -13.76
CA VAL A 19 -5.66 1.49 -13.75
C VAL A 19 -6.96 1.96 -13.11
N ILE A 20 -6.90 2.26 -11.81
CA ILE A 20 -8.04 2.84 -11.08
C ILE A 20 -8.14 4.32 -11.49
N THR A 21 -9.09 4.63 -12.37
CA THR A 21 -9.31 5.98 -12.94
C THR A 21 -10.09 6.91 -12.02
N GLN A 22 -10.66 6.37 -10.93
CA GLN A 22 -11.27 7.19 -9.90
C GLN A 22 -10.16 7.88 -9.12
N LYS A 23 -10.25 9.20 -8.91
CA LYS A 23 -9.33 9.99 -8.08
C LYS A 23 -9.01 9.23 -6.80
N GLU A 24 -7.88 8.51 -6.77
CA GLU A 24 -7.50 7.63 -5.67
C GLU A 24 -7.38 8.51 -4.43
N LYS A 25 -8.37 8.37 -3.56
CA LYS A 25 -8.36 8.99 -2.25
C LYS A 25 -7.55 8.04 -1.40
N LEU A 26 -6.30 8.40 -1.13
CA LEU A 26 -5.48 7.68 -0.15
C LEU A 26 -5.69 8.32 1.22
N VAL A 27 -5.47 7.54 2.27
CA VAL A 27 -5.44 8.01 3.64
C VAL A 27 -4.11 7.61 4.26
N LYS A 28 -3.46 8.55 4.94
CA LYS A 28 -2.21 8.32 5.65
C LYS A 28 -2.48 7.65 7.00
N LEU A 29 -1.81 6.53 7.25
CA LEU A 29 -1.85 5.81 8.54
C LEU A 29 -0.74 6.25 9.50
N SER A 30 0.37 6.74 8.95
CA SER A 30 1.49 7.29 9.73
C SER A 30 1.07 8.57 10.45
N GLN A 31 1.61 8.80 11.65
CA GLN A 31 1.41 10.03 12.45
C GLN A 31 -0.04 10.39 12.84
N LEU A 32 -1.00 9.47 12.70
CA LEU A 32 -2.37 9.68 13.15
C LEU A 32 -2.50 9.78 14.69
N PRO A 33 -3.42 10.62 15.21
CA PRO A 33 -3.81 10.60 16.61
C PRO A 33 -4.25 9.20 17.08
N LYS A 34 -3.93 8.84 18.33
CA LYS A 34 -4.21 7.50 18.89
C LYS A 34 -5.67 7.06 18.71
N ALA A 35 -6.62 7.98 18.90
CA ALA A 35 -8.04 7.71 18.72
C ALA A 35 -8.41 7.35 17.28
N LEU A 36 -7.80 8.01 16.28
CA LEU A 36 -8.04 7.73 14.86
C LEU A 36 -7.34 6.45 14.43
N LYS A 37 -6.13 6.17 14.92
CA LYS A 37 -5.44 4.89 14.67
C LYS A 37 -6.28 3.69 15.11
N GLN A 38 -6.87 3.75 16.30
CA GLN A 38 -7.70 2.66 16.81
C GLN A 38 -8.96 2.43 15.95
N LYS A 39 -9.61 3.52 15.49
CA LYS A 39 -10.77 3.42 14.61
C LYS A 39 -10.41 2.86 13.23
N ALA A 40 -9.38 3.42 12.60
CA ALA A 40 -8.89 2.93 11.31
C ALA A 40 -8.46 1.47 11.41
N TRP A 41 -7.80 1.08 12.50
CA TRP A 41 -7.40 -0.30 12.74
C TRP A 41 -8.60 -1.26 12.82
N ALA A 42 -9.66 -0.86 13.53
CA ALA A 42 -10.87 -1.66 13.62
C ALA A 42 -11.53 -1.82 12.24
N GLU A 43 -11.62 -0.74 11.47
CA GLU A 43 -12.19 -0.76 10.11
C GLU A 43 -11.36 -1.61 9.14
N ILE A 44 -10.03 -1.44 9.11
CA ILE A 44 -9.13 -2.20 8.24
C ILE A 44 -9.22 -3.70 8.58
N LYS A 45 -9.22 -4.05 9.87
CA LYS A 45 -9.30 -5.45 10.30
C LYS A 45 -10.62 -6.11 9.87
N THR A 46 -11.72 -5.36 9.82
CA THR A 46 -13.03 -5.86 9.39
C THR A 46 -13.17 -5.89 7.87
N ASN A 47 -12.73 -4.84 7.18
CA ASN A 47 -12.95 -4.65 5.74
C ASN A 47 -11.89 -5.34 4.88
N CYS A 48 -10.65 -5.45 5.37
CA CYS A 48 -9.54 -6.07 4.66
C CYS A 48 -8.55 -6.77 5.62
N PRO A 49 -8.89 -7.97 6.11
CA PRO A 49 -8.01 -8.76 6.98
C PRO A 49 -6.59 -8.98 6.43
N PRO A 50 -6.39 -9.26 5.12
CA PRO A 50 -5.03 -9.41 4.57
C PRO A 50 -4.17 -8.15 4.70
N LEU A 51 -4.77 -6.96 4.57
CA LEU A 51 -4.06 -5.70 4.79
C LEU A 51 -3.70 -5.53 6.27
N ALA A 52 -4.59 -5.91 7.19
CA ALA A 52 -4.29 -5.89 8.61
C ALA A 52 -3.16 -6.86 9.00
N ASP A 53 -3.02 -7.97 8.29
CA ASP A 53 -1.91 -8.90 8.49
C ASP A 53 -0.60 -8.30 7.97
N LEU A 54 -0.61 -7.72 6.76
CA LEU A 54 0.53 -7.01 6.18
C LEU A 54 1.02 -5.86 7.08
N LEU A 55 0.11 -5.05 7.63
CA LEU A 55 0.46 -3.93 8.52
C LEU A 55 1.05 -4.39 9.87
N ARG A 56 0.89 -5.66 10.24
CA ARG A 56 1.51 -6.27 11.42
C ARG A 56 2.82 -6.98 11.13
N ASP A 57 3.17 -7.12 9.85
CA ASP A 57 4.39 -7.77 9.44
C ASP A 57 5.62 -7.02 9.98
N GLU A 58 6.56 -7.78 10.54
CA GLU A 58 7.74 -7.22 11.17
C GLU A 58 8.69 -6.61 10.15
N ALA A 59 8.87 -7.26 8.99
CA ALA A 59 9.75 -6.75 7.93
C ALA A 59 9.22 -5.43 7.34
N LEU A 60 7.90 -5.31 7.18
CA LEU A 60 7.29 -4.03 6.80
C LEU A 60 7.55 -2.96 7.86
N ARG A 61 7.35 -3.27 9.14
CA ARG A 61 7.58 -2.32 10.24
C ARG A 61 9.03 -1.84 10.29
N GLU A 62 9.99 -2.76 10.17
CA GLU A 62 11.42 -2.45 10.12
C GLU A 62 11.78 -1.57 8.92
N THR A 63 11.16 -1.84 7.76
CA THR A 63 11.35 -1.02 6.56
C THR A 63 10.84 0.40 6.78
N VAL A 64 9.64 0.53 7.34
CA VAL A 64 9.03 1.83 7.62
C VAL A 64 9.88 2.64 8.60
N GLU A 65 10.37 2.01 9.68
CA GLU A 65 11.24 2.66 10.65
C GLU A 65 12.60 3.04 10.07
N ARG A 66 13.23 2.15 9.29
CA ARG A 66 14.53 2.39 8.66
C ARG A 66 14.52 3.58 7.70
N PHE A 67 13.42 3.77 6.98
CA PHE A 67 13.30 4.82 5.96
C PHE A 67 12.47 6.03 6.41
N ASP A 68 11.98 6.05 7.65
CA ASP A 68 11.01 7.03 8.16
C ASP A 68 9.83 7.22 7.18
N ALA A 69 9.30 6.10 6.69
CA ALA A 69 8.33 6.08 5.61
C ALA A 69 6.90 6.37 6.09
N ASP A 70 6.14 7.04 5.24
CA ASP A 70 4.70 7.21 5.43
C ASP A 70 3.93 6.06 4.77
N ILE A 71 3.00 5.45 5.51
CA ILE A 71 2.09 4.43 4.99
C ILE A 71 0.79 5.08 4.54
N PHE A 72 0.42 4.84 3.29
CA PHE A 72 -0.85 5.25 2.70
C PHE A 72 -1.64 4.01 2.29
N ILE A 73 -2.95 4.04 2.51
CA ILE A 73 -3.88 3.00 2.07
C ILE A 73 -5.06 3.65 1.35
N ASP A 74 -5.87 2.87 0.66
CA ASP A 74 -7.09 3.41 0.05
C ASP A 74 -8.10 3.89 1.09
N ALA A 75 -8.70 5.05 0.85
CA ALA A 75 -9.66 5.68 1.77
C ALA A 75 -10.91 4.83 1.99
N HIS A 76 -11.29 3.96 1.04
CA HIS A 76 -12.45 3.09 1.20
C HIS A 76 -12.23 1.99 2.26
N LEU A 77 -10.97 1.68 2.59
CA LEU A 77 -10.60 0.70 3.62
C LEU A 77 -10.64 1.28 5.04
N ALA A 78 -10.49 2.61 5.16
CA ALA A 78 -10.60 3.35 6.43
C ALA A 78 -11.36 4.67 6.22
N PRO A 79 -12.68 4.63 5.98
CA PRO A 79 -13.50 5.81 5.70
C PRO A 79 -13.56 6.81 6.87
N CYS A 80 -13.18 6.41 8.08
CA CYS A 80 -13.07 7.33 9.22
C CYS A 80 -11.92 8.34 9.10
N LEU A 81 -11.00 8.15 8.17
CA LEU A 81 -9.83 9.02 7.99
C LEU A 81 -10.07 10.07 6.90
N PRO A 82 -9.54 11.30 7.08
CA PRO A 82 -9.61 12.32 6.05
C PRO A 82 -8.78 11.90 4.82
N PRO A 83 -9.35 11.90 3.60
CA PRO A 83 -8.61 11.56 2.40
C PRO A 83 -7.55 12.63 2.11
N GLU A 84 -6.32 12.20 1.85
CA GLU A 84 -5.20 13.07 1.52
C GLU A 84 -5.02 13.11 -0.01
N PRO A 85 -4.96 14.31 -0.63
CA PRO A 85 -4.67 14.41 -2.04
C PRO A 85 -3.20 14.09 -2.30
N LEU A 86 -2.91 13.24 -3.29
CA LEU A 86 -1.54 12.96 -3.73
C LEU A 86 -0.80 14.27 -4.09
N ARG A 87 0.27 14.56 -3.35
CA ARG A 87 1.18 15.69 -3.66
C ARG A 87 1.69 15.56 -5.10
N GLY A 88 1.39 16.55 -5.94
CA GLY A 88 1.86 16.62 -7.34
C GLY A 88 0.78 16.44 -8.40
N ARG A 89 -0.43 15.95 -8.06
CA ARG A 89 -1.59 16.02 -8.96
C ARG A 89 -2.33 17.33 -8.70
N LYS A 90 -2.03 18.37 -9.51
CA LYS A 90 -2.85 19.59 -9.55
C LYS A 90 -4.25 19.21 -10.04
N THR A 91 -5.26 19.62 -9.28
CA THR A 91 -6.68 19.59 -9.65
C THR A 91 -6.94 20.21 -11.00
#